data_AF-A0A837D603-F1
#
_entry.id   AF-A0A837D603-F1
#
_cell.length_a   1.000
_cell.length_b   1.000
_cell.length_c   1.000
_cell.angle_alpha   90.00
_cell.angle_beta   90.00
_cell.angle_gamma   90.00
#
_symmetry.space_group_name_H-M   'P 1'
#
loop_
_entity.id
_entity.type
_entity.pdbx_description
1 polymer ?
#
loop_
_entity_poly.entity_id
_entity_poly.type
_entity_poly.pdbx_seq_one_letter_code
_entity_poly.pdbx_strand_id
1 'polypeptide(L)'
;MGFRGWWNRLYADENAGPVNQEPLRVALQLASADNFLYFTADIAFWVHCGSSDKVPDIESMWDIARTGITHRAEEVSTQYRLIATERVRAELNVVLGPWRPVGQSPVQARGRCFSVTADPELVAAVAEHERSKSQQLVISWDEQRRQQQRRQMCSLLLNPLQATAWWLLDNPDKVSEVLEVAKTFQEVQNILEPATTPSESAGKLVDELLTTKDEALRAGAIHTLKKFFLSYGREDLAAQLQVFDDQACDTARQRTGSPTSPDKA
;
A
#
# COMPACT_ATOMS: atom_id res chain seq x y z
N MET A 1 1.96 -35.22 -26.81
CA MET A 1 3.38 -35.26 -27.24
C MET A 1 3.46 -34.53 -28.59
N GLY A 2 4.20 -33.46 -28.83
CA GLY A 2 5.02 -32.59 -28.00
C GLY A 2 5.19 -31.26 -28.73
N PHE A 3 4.84 -30.15 -28.08
CA PHE A 3 5.18 -28.79 -28.51
C PHE A 3 6.42 -28.36 -27.72
N ARG A 4 7.61 -28.70 -28.22
CA ARG A 4 8.89 -28.14 -27.76
C ARG A 4 9.82 -28.07 -28.96
N GLY A 5 10.02 -26.89 -29.51
CA GLY A 5 10.98 -26.72 -30.61
C GLY A 5 11.11 -25.35 -31.26
N TRP A 6 10.36 -24.33 -30.83
CA TRP A 6 10.37 -23.01 -31.50
C TRP A 6 11.15 -21.90 -30.79
N TRP A 7 11.67 -22.12 -29.58
CA TRP A 7 12.38 -21.07 -28.81
C TRP A 7 13.90 -21.04 -29.00
N ASN A 8 14.52 -22.09 -29.58
CA ASN A 8 15.98 -22.16 -29.71
C ASN A 8 16.54 -21.63 -31.03
N ARG A 9 15.70 -21.15 -31.97
CA ARG A 9 16.17 -20.70 -33.30
C ARG A 9 16.40 -19.19 -33.42
N LEU A 10 15.99 -18.39 -32.42
CA LEU A 10 16.22 -16.94 -32.41
C LEU A 10 17.51 -16.52 -31.67
N TYR A 11 18.16 -17.41 -30.92
CA TYR A 11 19.37 -17.09 -30.16
C TYR A 11 20.70 -17.45 -30.87
N ALA A 12 20.64 -18.16 -32.00
CA ALA A 12 21.84 -18.68 -32.66
C ALA A 12 22.47 -17.69 -33.66
N ASP A 13 21.69 -16.81 -34.30
CA ASP A 13 22.19 -15.94 -35.38
C ASP A 13 22.52 -14.49 -34.94
N GLU A 14 22.05 -14.01 -33.79
CA GLU A 14 22.37 -12.64 -33.32
C GLU A 14 23.76 -12.50 -32.68
N ASN A 15 24.47 -13.61 -32.44
CA ASN A 15 25.79 -13.61 -31.78
C ASN A 15 26.98 -13.64 -32.75
N ALA A 16 26.73 -13.86 -34.04
CA ALA A 16 27.76 -13.95 -35.08
C ALA A 16 28.23 -12.55 -35.53
N GLY A 17 28.86 -11.81 -34.62
CA GLY A 17 29.65 -10.63 -34.98
C GLY A 17 30.98 -11.02 -35.67
N PRO A 18 31.67 -10.08 -36.35
CA PRO A 18 32.93 -10.35 -37.02
C PRO A 18 33.97 -10.91 -36.02
N VAL A 19 34.54 -12.07 -36.36
CA VAL A 19 35.27 -12.96 -35.43
C VAL A 19 36.64 -12.41 -34.97
N ASN A 20 37.13 -11.30 -35.51
CA ASN A 20 38.54 -10.88 -35.36
C ASN A 20 38.77 -9.40 -34.98
N GLN A 21 37.93 -8.79 -34.15
CA GLN A 21 38.24 -7.46 -33.59
C GLN A 21 38.63 -7.57 -32.11
N GLU A 22 39.81 -7.02 -31.77
CA GLU A 22 40.22 -6.87 -30.37
C GLU A 22 39.24 -5.94 -29.65
N PRO A 23 38.67 -6.36 -28.51
CA PRO A 23 37.76 -5.51 -27.77
C PRO A 23 38.51 -4.36 -27.09
N LEU A 24 37.87 -3.20 -27.01
CA LEU A 24 38.33 -2.12 -26.14
C LEU A 24 37.84 -2.42 -24.71
N ARG A 25 38.79 -2.51 -23.77
CA ARG A 25 38.51 -2.78 -22.35
C ARG A 25 38.65 -1.51 -21.54
N VAL A 26 37.62 -1.18 -20.75
CA VAL A 26 37.52 0.09 -20.03
C VAL A 26 36.89 -0.13 -18.65
N ALA A 27 37.41 0.57 -17.66
CA ALA A 27 36.76 0.71 -16.36
C ALA A 27 35.77 1.88 -16.41
N LEU A 28 34.49 1.61 -16.15
CA LEU A 28 33.42 2.61 -16.09
C LEU A 28 32.97 2.83 -14.65
N GLN A 29 32.76 4.09 -14.29
CA GLN A 29 32.06 4.47 -13.06
C GLN A 29 30.57 4.52 -13.35
N LEU A 30 29.77 3.69 -12.68
CA LEU A 30 28.33 3.55 -12.92
C LEU A 30 27.58 3.93 -11.66
N ALA A 31 26.63 4.87 -11.76
CA ALA A 31 25.85 5.29 -10.61
C ALA A 31 25.00 4.14 -10.05
N SER A 32 24.94 4.02 -8.73
CA SER A 32 24.04 3.10 -8.03
C SER A 32 22.69 3.78 -7.70
N ALA A 33 21.73 2.99 -7.24
CA ALA A 33 20.47 3.50 -6.68
C ALA A 33 20.67 4.27 -5.36
N ASP A 34 21.81 4.09 -4.68
CA ASP A 34 22.16 4.84 -3.49
C ASP A 34 22.79 6.18 -3.93
N ASN A 35 22.17 7.29 -3.52
CA ASN A 35 22.56 8.64 -3.94
C ASN A 35 24.07 8.89 -3.77
N PHE A 36 24.71 9.38 -4.82
CA PHE A 36 26.14 9.73 -4.88
C PHE A 36 27.12 8.55 -4.72
N LEU A 37 26.65 7.30 -4.76
CA LEU A 37 27.51 6.11 -4.71
C LEU A 37 27.60 5.44 -6.08
N TYR A 38 28.79 4.88 -6.39
CA TYR A 38 29.12 4.37 -7.72
C TYR A 38 29.71 2.96 -7.64
N PHE A 39 29.38 2.15 -8.64
CA PHE A 39 30.09 0.92 -8.98
C PHE A 39 31.26 1.23 -9.91
N THR A 40 32.32 0.44 -9.82
CA THR A 40 33.36 0.35 -10.85
C THR A 40 33.17 -0.93 -11.64
N ALA A 41 32.85 -0.82 -12.93
CA ALA A 41 32.65 -1.96 -13.81
C ALA A 41 33.77 -2.08 -14.85
N ASP A 42 34.38 -3.26 -14.94
CA ASP A 42 35.35 -3.60 -15.98
C ASP A 42 34.61 -4.23 -17.18
N ILE A 43 34.59 -3.52 -18.30
CA ILE A 43 33.80 -3.87 -19.48
C ILE A 43 34.68 -3.92 -20.72
N ALA A 44 34.60 -5.02 -21.47
CA ALA A 44 35.04 -5.07 -22.85
C ALA A 44 33.86 -4.76 -23.77
N PHE A 45 34.07 -3.95 -24.81
CA PHE A 45 33.08 -3.77 -25.85
C PHE A 45 33.67 -3.98 -27.25
N TRP A 46 32.78 -4.38 -28.15
CA TRP A 46 33.03 -4.57 -29.56
C TRP A 46 32.16 -3.61 -30.34
N VAL A 47 32.70 -3.11 -31.45
CA VAL A 47 32.02 -2.17 -32.32
C VAL A 47 31.85 -2.78 -33.70
N HIS A 48 30.72 -2.52 -34.34
CA HIS A 48 30.47 -2.90 -35.71
C HIS A 48 29.75 -1.75 -36.40
N CYS A 49 30.17 -1.40 -37.62
CA CYS A 49 29.40 -0.48 -38.45
C CYS A 49 28.75 -1.29 -39.57
N GLY A 50 27.45 -1.13 -39.75
CA GLY A 50 26.76 -1.68 -40.92
C GLY A 50 27.29 -1.04 -42.21
N SER A 51 26.95 -1.62 -43.36
CA SER A 51 27.26 -1.04 -44.67
C SER A 51 26.48 0.26 -44.87
N SER A 52 27.10 1.38 -44.51
CA SER A 52 26.62 2.75 -44.68
C SER A 52 27.55 3.47 -45.64
N ASP A 53 27.00 4.31 -46.53
CA ASP A 53 27.79 5.17 -47.43
C ASP A 53 28.66 6.19 -46.68
N LYS A 54 28.42 6.36 -45.37
CA LYS A 54 29.25 7.15 -44.45
C LYS A 54 29.64 6.27 -43.27
N VAL A 55 30.80 5.64 -43.38
CA VAL A 55 31.46 4.93 -42.27
C VAL A 55 32.24 5.98 -41.48
N PRO A 56 31.96 6.16 -40.17
CA PRO A 56 32.77 7.01 -39.32
C PRO A 56 34.22 6.50 -39.28
N ASP A 57 35.18 7.37 -38.99
CA ASP A 57 36.54 6.91 -38.69
C ASP A 57 36.55 6.01 -37.44
N ILE A 58 37.61 5.23 -37.29
CA ILE A 58 37.70 4.18 -36.27
C ILE A 58 37.65 4.77 -34.85
N GLU A 59 38.25 5.95 -34.62
CA GLU A 59 38.23 6.59 -33.28
C GLU A 59 36.81 7.04 -32.93
N SER A 60 36.13 7.70 -33.86
CA SER A 60 34.73 8.09 -33.72
C SER A 60 33.81 6.88 -33.49
N MET A 61 34.06 5.74 -34.14
CA MET A 61 33.28 4.51 -33.91
C MET A 61 33.41 4.03 -32.46
N TRP A 62 34.61 4.05 -31.88
CA TRP A 62 34.84 3.64 -30.49
C TRP A 62 34.21 4.60 -29.49
N ASP A 63 34.26 5.92 -29.73
CA ASP A 63 33.62 6.92 -28.85
C ASP A 63 32.10 6.81 -28.86
N ILE A 64 31.51 6.57 -30.04
CA ILE A 64 30.07 6.28 -30.17
C ILE A 64 29.73 5.00 -29.40
N ALA A 65 30.48 3.91 -29.64
CA ALA A 65 30.25 2.64 -28.96
C ALA A 65 30.36 2.77 -27.43
N ARG A 66 31.38 3.48 -26.94
CA ARG A 66 31.58 3.77 -25.52
C ARG A 66 30.38 4.49 -24.93
N THR A 67 29.91 5.54 -25.57
CA THR A 67 28.72 6.31 -25.12
C THR A 67 27.49 5.42 -25.03
N GLY A 68 27.23 4.59 -26.04
CA GLY A 68 26.08 3.68 -26.06
C GLY A 68 26.18 2.53 -25.05
N ILE A 69 27.39 2.05 -24.74
CA ILE A 69 27.61 1.03 -23.71
C ILE A 69 27.46 1.65 -22.33
N THR A 70 28.04 2.82 -22.07
CA THR A 70 27.92 3.53 -20.80
C THR A 70 26.46 3.82 -20.48
N HIS A 71 25.70 4.40 -21.42
CA HIS A 71 24.29 4.71 -21.21
C HIS A 71 23.47 3.46 -20.83
N ARG A 72 23.61 2.36 -21.59
CA ARG A 72 22.94 1.09 -21.27
C ARG A 72 23.36 0.50 -19.94
N ALA A 73 24.64 0.66 -19.57
CA ALA A 73 25.15 0.18 -18.30
C ALA A 73 24.59 0.99 -17.13
N GLU A 74 24.44 2.31 -17.29
CA GLU A 74 23.85 3.23 -16.29
C GLU A 74 22.35 2.97 -16.08
N GLU A 75 21.60 2.70 -17.15
CA GLU A 75 20.17 2.32 -17.06
C GLU A 75 19.95 1.09 -16.16
N VAL A 76 20.91 0.15 -16.17
CA VAL A 76 20.89 -1.02 -15.31
C VAL A 76 21.38 -0.68 -13.91
N SER A 77 22.56 -0.06 -13.79
CA SER A 77 23.22 0.13 -12.48
C SER A 77 22.41 1.00 -11.52
N THR A 78 21.69 2.00 -12.03
CA THR A 78 20.86 2.93 -11.24
C THR A 78 19.64 2.26 -10.60
N GLN A 79 19.27 1.04 -11.02
CA GLN A 79 18.20 0.26 -10.41
C GLN A 79 18.66 -0.55 -9.19
N TYR A 80 19.98 -0.67 -9.00
CA TYR A 80 20.57 -1.55 -8.00
C TYR A 80 21.37 -0.78 -6.97
N ARG A 81 21.29 -1.26 -5.74
CA ARG A 81 22.01 -0.72 -4.59
C ARG A 81 23.44 -1.24 -4.53
N LEU A 82 24.31 -0.50 -3.87
CA LEU A 82 25.75 -0.76 -3.87
C LEU A 82 26.12 -2.17 -3.39
N ILE A 83 25.30 -2.78 -2.54
CA ILE A 83 25.45 -4.15 -2.03
C ILE A 83 25.24 -5.25 -3.08
N ALA A 84 24.69 -4.92 -4.26
CA ALA A 84 24.24 -5.89 -5.27
C ALA A 84 25.23 -6.07 -6.44
N THR A 85 26.54 -5.94 -6.19
CA THR A 85 27.60 -5.97 -7.23
C THR A 85 27.53 -7.18 -8.17
N GLU A 86 27.37 -8.40 -7.63
CA GLU A 86 27.25 -9.62 -8.45
C GLU A 86 25.99 -9.64 -9.31
N ARG A 87 24.89 -9.09 -8.80
CA ARG A 87 23.64 -9.02 -9.56
C ARG A 87 23.76 -8.01 -10.69
N VAL A 88 24.35 -6.84 -10.42
CA VAL A 88 24.65 -5.85 -11.46
C VAL A 88 25.54 -6.46 -12.55
N ARG A 89 26.58 -7.22 -12.18
CA ARG A 89 27.44 -7.91 -13.16
C ARG A 89 26.65 -8.87 -14.06
N ALA A 90 25.73 -9.64 -13.51
CA ALA A 90 24.90 -10.56 -14.28
C ALA A 90 23.97 -9.81 -15.24
N GLU A 91 23.27 -8.79 -14.76
CA GLU A 91 22.32 -7.99 -15.54
C GLU A 91 23.02 -7.18 -16.64
N LEU A 92 24.19 -6.60 -16.36
CA LEU A 92 25.01 -5.94 -17.36
C LEU A 92 25.39 -6.89 -18.49
N ASN A 93 25.73 -8.15 -18.20
CA ASN A 93 26.03 -9.13 -19.25
C ASN A 93 24.80 -9.51 -20.09
N VAL A 94 23.61 -9.51 -19.50
CA VAL A 94 22.34 -9.74 -20.24
C VAL A 94 22.04 -8.55 -21.16
N VAL A 95 22.17 -7.33 -20.67
CA VAL A 95 21.79 -6.10 -21.41
C VAL A 95 22.83 -5.72 -22.46
N LEU A 96 24.12 -5.89 -22.16
CA LEU A 96 25.20 -5.50 -23.06
C LEU A 96 25.55 -6.61 -24.08
N GLY A 97 25.18 -7.86 -23.83
CA GLY A 97 25.55 -9.01 -24.67
C GLY A 97 25.11 -8.92 -26.13
N PRO A 98 23.85 -8.55 -26.43
CA PRO A 98 23.36 -8.43 -27.81
C PRO A 98 23.97 -7.24 -28.56
N TRP A 99 24.19 -7.42 -29.87
CA TRP A 99 24.48 -6.29 -30.77
C TRP A 99 23.27 -5.36 -30.85
N ARG A 100 23.47 -4.08 -30.52
CA ARG A 100 22.42 -3.06 -30.61
C ARG A 100 22.94 -1.78 -31.24
N PRO A 101 22.11 -1.08 -32.02
CA PRO A 101 22.47 0.24 -32.54
C PRO A 101 22.68 1.23 -31.38
N VAL A 102 23.62 2.15 -31.57
CA VAL A 102 23.87 3.24 -30.62
C VAL A 102 23.18 4.51 -31.12
N GLY A 103 22.09 4.90 -30.44
CA GLY A 103 21.29 6.05 -30.83
C GLY A 103 20.80 5.95 -32.28
N GLN A 104 20.94 7.03 -33.06
CA GLN A 104 20.61 7.08 -34.49
C GLN A 104 21.84 6.84 -35.40
N SER A 105 22.95 6.36 -34.84
CA SER A 105 24.18 6.12 -35.61
C SER A 105 24.14 4.78 -36.37
N PRO A 106 24.93 4.62 -37.46
CA PRO A 106 25.10 3.33 -38.13
C PRO A 106 25.96 2.33 -37.33
N VAL A 107 26.41 2.74 -36.13
CA VAL A 107 27.28 1.95 -35.26
C VAL A 107 26.44 1.07 -34.34
N GLN A 108 26.76 -0.22 -34.33
CA GLN A 108 26.28 -1.18 -33.38
C GLN A 108 27.37 -1.52 -32.37
N ALA A 109 26.98 -1.71 -31.12
CA ALA A 109 27.89 -2.07 -30.05
C ALA A 109 27.32 -3.20 -29.19
N ARG A 110 28.21 -4.09 -28.75
CA ARG A 110 27.94 -5.06 -27.68
C ARG A 110 29.05 -5.00 -26.65
N GLY A 111 28.79 -5.49 -25.45
CA GLY A 111 29.75 -5.52 -24.37
C GLY A 111 29.65 -6.77 -23.50
N ARG A 112 30.71 -7.00 -22.74
CA ARG A 112 30.81 -8.04 -21.72
C ARG A 112 31.42 -7.43 -20.48
N CYS A 113 30.73 -7.59 -19.36
CA CYS A 113 31.21 -7.15 -18.06
C CYS A 113 31.97 -8.31 -17.39
N PHE A 114 33.24 -8.06 -17.04
CA PHE A 114 34.09 -9.05 -16.36
C PHE A 114 33.92 -9.00 -14.85
N SER A 115 33.92 -7.80 -14.28
CA SER A 115 33.76 -7.57 -12.86
C SER A 115 33.01 -6.27 -12.60
N VAL A 116 32.32 -6.25 -11.45
CA VAL A 116 31.74 -5.05 -10.86
C VAL A 116 32.21 -5.02 -9.42
N THR A 117 32.88 -3.94 -9.04
CA THR A 117 33.35 -3.72 -7.68
C THR A 117 32.76 -2.42 -7.14
N ALA A 118 32.79 -2.28 -5.82
CA ALA A 118 32.46 -1.05 -5.12
C ALA A 118 33.40 -0.95 -3.92
N ASP A 119 33.52 0.24 -3.35
CA ASP A 119 34.30 0.44 -2.14
C ASP A 119 33.72 -0.43 -0.99
N PRO A 120 34.51 -1.35 -0.42
CA PRO A 120 34.03 -2.25 0.62
C PRO A 120 33.53 -1.51 1.87
N GLU A 121 34.08 -0.34 2.20
CA GLU A 121 33.62 0.46 3.35
C GLU A 121 32.22 1.04 3.09
N LEU A 122 31.99 1.54 1.88
CA LEU A 122 30.68 2.07 1.47
C LEU A 122 29.64 0.95 1.37
N VAL A 123 30.03 -0.22 0.85
CA VAL A 123 29.15 -1.40 0.82
C VAL A 123 28.74 -1.82 2.22
N ALA A 124 29.67 -1.86 3.17
CA ALA A 124 29.39 -2.19 4.56
C ALA A 124 28.45 -1.16 5.21
N ALA A 125 28.67 0.14 4.97
CA ALA A 125 27.81 1.20 5.47
C ALA A 125 26.36 1.09 4.94
N VAL A 126 26.20 0.86 3.63
CA VAL A 126 24.86 0.65 3.02
C VAL A 126 24.19 -0.60 3.58
N ALA A 127 24.94 -1.70 3.74
CA ALA A 127 24.40 -2.94 4.31
C ALA A 127 23.91 -2.75 5.76
N GLU A 128 24.65 -2.00 6.58
CA GLU A 128 24.26 -1.76 7.97
C GLU A 128 23.04 -0.83 8.08
N HIS A 129 22.99 0.20 7.24
CA HIS A 129 21.82 1.06 7.14
C HIS A 129 20.55 0.27 6.75
N GLU A 130 20.67 -0.70 5.84
CA GLU A 130 19.56 -1.58 5.47
C GLU A 130 19.09 -2.49 6.58
N ARG A 131 20.03 -3.06 7.33
CA ARG A 131 19.70 -3.87 8.51
C ARG A 131 18.97 -3.05 9.55
N SER A 132 19.46 -1.84 9.83
CA SER A 132 18.82 -0.92 10.79
C SER A 132 17.39 -0.55 10.37
N LYS A 133 17.17 -0.19 9.09
CA LYS A 133 15.83 0.07 8.55
C LYS A 133 14.92 -1.15 8.67
N SER A 134 15.41 -2.32 8.33
CA SER A 134 14.64 -3.57 8.41
C SER A 134 14.24 -3.87 9.87
N GLN A 135 15.15 -3.66 10.82
CA GLN A 135 14.85 -3.83 12.25
C GLN A 135 13.79 -2.84 12.73
N GLN A 136 13.88 -1.56 12.34
CA GLN A 136 12.89 -0.55 12.70
C GLN A 136 11.49 -0.91 12.15
N LEU A 137 11.41 -1.40 10.91
CA LEU A 137 10.15 -1.87 10.33
C LEU A 137 9.56 -3.03 11.14
N VAL A 138 10.38 -4.03 11.50
CA VAL A 138 9.92 -5.17 12.33
C VAL A 138 9.41 -4.70 13.69
N ILE A 139 10.11 -3.78 14.36
CA ILE A 139 9.67 -3.21 15.64
C ILE A 139 8.33 -2.49 15.48
N SER A 140 8.17 -1.68 14.42
CA SER A 140 6.93 -0.95 14.17
C SER A 140 5.74 -1.90 13.91
N TRP A 141 5.98 -3.01 13.22
CA TRP A 141 4.97 -4.03 12.96
C TRP A 141 4.58 -4.78 14.22
N ASP A 142 5.55 -5.13 15.08
CA ASP A 142 5.25 -5.78 16.35
C ASP A 142 4.42 -4.87 17.27
N GLU A 143 4.74 -3.58 17.34
CA GLU A 143 3.95 -2.63 18.12
C GLU A 143 2.53 -2.46 17.56
N GLN A 144 2.37 -2.36 16.24
CA GLN A 144 1.04 -2.34 15.59
C GLN A 144 0.24 -3.60 15.91
N ARG A 145 0.87 -4.78 15.83
CA ARG A 145 0.24 -6.06 16.17
C ARG A 145 -0.20 -6.09 17.62
N ARG A 146 0.65 -5.66 18.56
CA ARG A 146 0.31 -5.56 19.99
C ARG A 146 -0.82 -4.57 20.25
N GLN A 147 -0.87 -3.44 19.55
CA GLN A 147 -1.97 -2.49 19.65
C GLN A 147 -3.28 -3.08 19.13
N GLN A 148 -3.25 -3.78 18.00
CA GLN A 148 -4.42 -4.47 17.46
C GLN A 148 -4.92 -5.56 18.41
N GLN A 149 -4.02 -6.39 18.95
CA GLN A 149 -4.35 -7.41 19.95
C GLN A 149 -4.97 -6.80 21.20
N ARG A 150 -4.39 -5.70 21.72
CA ARG A 150 -4.96 -4.96 22.85
C ARG A 150 -6.38 -4.46 22.54
N ARG A 151 -6.61 -3.84 21.39
CA ARG A 151 -7.94 -3.36 20.99
C ARG A 151 -8.95 -4.50 20.86
N GLN A 152 -8.55 -5.62 20.27
CA GLN A 152 -9.38 -6.82 20.15
C GLN A 152 -9.72 -7.39 21.53
N MET A 153 -8.74 -7.52 22.42
CA MET A 153 -9.00 -7.97 23.80
C MET A 153 -9.92 -7.01 24.54
N CYS A 154 -9.69 -5.70 24.45
CA CYS A 154 -10.58 -4.71 25.05
C CYS A 154 -12.01 -4.82 24.49
N SER A 155 -12.19 -5.02 23.18
CA SER A 155 -13.54 -5.17 22.62
C SER A 155 -14.24 -6.45 23.06
N LEU A 156 -13.49 -7.56 23.21
CA LEU A 156 -14.05 -8.81 23.72
C LEU A 156 -14.45 -8.67 25.20
N LEU A 157 -13.59 -8.05 26.02
CA LEU A 157 -13.88 -7.83 27.45
C LEU A 157 -15.08 -6.92 27.70
N LEU A 158 -15.37 -5.98 26.78
CA LEU A 158 -16.52 -5.08 26.85
C LEU A 158 -17.78 -5.66 26.16
N ASN A 159 -17.70 -6.84 25.54
CA ASN A 159 -18.84 -7.48 24.88
C ASN A 159 -18.85 -9.00 25.20
N PRO A 160 -19.52 -9.41 26.29
CA PRO A 160 -19.52 -10.80 26.74
C PRO A 160 -20.06 -11.80 25.72
N LEU A 161 -21.05 -11.41 24.92
CA LEU A 161 -21.58 -12.26 23.84
C LEU A 161 -20.50 -12.53 22.79
N GLN A 162 -19.77 -11.49 22.37
CA GLN A 162 -18.70 -11.63 21.39
C GLN A 162 -17.51 -12.43 21.95
N ALA A 163 -17.13 -12.22 23.22
CA ALA A 163 -16.11 -13.01 23.90
C ALA A 163 -16.48 -14.49 24.04
N THR A 164 -17.73 -14.78 24.39
CA THR A 164 -18.23 -16.16 24.52
C THR A 164 -18.27 -16.87 23.18
N ALA A 165 -18.73 -16.19 22.11
CA ALA A 165 -18.71 -16.73 20.76
C ALA A 165 -17.28 -16.99 20.27
N TRP A 166 -16.34 -16.07 20.56
CA TRP A 166 -14.93 -16.24 20.22
C TRP A 166 -14.30 -17.43 20.98
N TRP A 167 -14.59 -17.57 22.28
CA TRP A 167 -14.13 -18.70 23.09
C TRP A 167 -14.66 -20.06 22.58
N LEU A 168 -15.93 -20.10 22.16
CA LEU A 168 -16.57 -21.32 21.65
C LEU A 168 -15.98 -21.76 20.29
N LEU A 169 -15.52 -20.81 19.47
CA LEU A 169 -14.79 -21.13 18.23
C LEU A 169 -13.47 -21.85 18.50
N ASP A 170 -12.77 -21.47 19.57
CA ASP A 170 -11.51 -22.11 19.98
C ASP A 170 -11.72 -23.38 20.84
N ASN A 171 -12.94 -23.59 21.37
CA ASN A 171 -13.30 -24.72 22.24
C ASN A 171 -14.61 -25.40 21.79
N PRO A 172 -14.69 -25.94 20.56
CA PRO A 172 -15.93 -26.47 20.00
C PRO A 172 -16.50 -27.66 20.80
N ASP A 173 -15.64 -28.42 21.48
CA ASP A 173 -16.00 -29.63 22.20
C ASP A 173 -16.58 -29.35 23.60
N LYS A 174 -16.50 -28.09 24.06
CA LYS A 174 -16.87 -27.68 25.42
C LYS A 174 -18.16 -26.88 25.48
N VAL A 175 -19.12 -27.20 24.60
CA VAL A 175 -20.42 -26.51 24.52
C VAL A 175 -21.15 -26.48 25.86
N SER A 176 -20.99 -27.52 26.70
CA SER A 176 -21.58 -27.59 28.04
C SER A 176 -21.05 -26.53 29.02
N GLU A 177 -19.84 -26.00 28.81
CA GLU A 177 -19.20 -25.00 29.68
C GLU A 177 -19.53 -23.56 29.25
N VAL A 178 -20.13 -23.36 28.07
CA VAL A 178 -20.42 -22.04 27.48
C VAL A 178 -21.18 -21.12 28.42
N LEU A 179 -22.14 -21.67 29.17
CA LEU A 179 -22.99 -20.89 30.06
C LEU A 179 -22.21 -20.34 31.25
N GLU A 180 -21.24 -21.10 31.78
CA GLU A 180 -20.36 -20.60 32.84
C GLU A 180 -19.39 -19.55 32.31
N VAL A 181 -18.80 -19.78 31.14
CA VAL A 181 -17.89 -18.82 30.48
C VAL A 181 -18.60 -17.50 30.18
N ALA A 182 -19.85 -17.55 29.70
CA ALA A 182 -20.66 -16.36 29.46
C ALA A 182 -20.89 -15.55 30.74
N LYS A 183 -21.17 -16.22 31.87
CA LYS A 183 -21.30 -15.56 33.18
C LYS A 183 -19.99 -14.91 33.61
N THR A 184 -18.87 -15.60 33.44
CA THR A 184 -17.55 -15.05 33.79
C THR A 184 -17.23 -13.78 32.97
N PHE A 185 -17.48 -13.78 31.66
CA PHE A 185 -17.28 -12.57 30.86
C PHE A 185 -18.25 -11.44 31.22
N GLN A 186 -19.50 -11.77 31.60
CA GLN A 186 -20.45 -10.78 32.10
C GLN A 186 -19.98 -10.14 33.42
N GLU A 187 -19.46 -10.94 34.34
CA GLU A 187 -18.89 -10.45 35.61
C GLU A 187 -17.66 -9.57 35.37
N VAL A 188 -16.80 -9.96 34.44
CA VAL A 188 -15.62 -9.18 34.04
C VAL A 188 -16.04 -7.84 33.40
N GLN A 189 -17.05 -7.83 32.53
CA GLN A 189 -17.61 -6.59 31.99
C GLN A 189 -18.12 -5.68 33.12
N ASN A 190 -18.87 -6.20 34.07
CA ASN A 190 -19.41 -5.42 35.19
C ASN A 190 -18.32 -4.77 36.07
N ILE A 191 -17.13 -5.38 36.14
CA ILE A 191 -15.97 -4.84 36.88
C ILE A 191 -15.19 -3.81 36.05
N LEU A 192 -15.06 -4.05 34.74
CA LEU A 192 -14.23 -3.24 33.83
C LEU A 192 -14.98 -2.08 33.18
N GLU A 193 -16.31 -2.14 33.10
CA GLU A 193 -17.11 -1.01 32.66
C GLU A 193 -16.82 0.16 33.60
N PRO A 194 -16.34 1.32 33.07
CA PRO A 194 -16.27 2.51 33.89
C PRO A 194 -17.68 2.75 34.41
N ALA A 195 -17.82 2.79 35.75
CA ALA A 195 -19.07 3.08 36.42
C ALA A 195 -19.71 4.23 35.64
N THR A 196 -20.83 3.93 34.99
CA THR A 196 -21.52 4.88 34.13
C THR A 196 -22.08 5.96 35.05
N THR A 197 -21.24 6.91 35.48
CA THR A 197 -21.75 8.26 35.70
C THR A 197 -22.27 8.66 34.33
N PRO A 198 -23.59 8.86 34.18
CA PRO A 198 -24.14 9.28 32.90
C PRO A 198 -23.47 10.60 32.56
N SER A 199 -22.49 10.57 31.66
CA SER A 199 -21.92 11.77 31.08
C SER A 199 -23.09 12.49 30.43
N GLU A 200 -23.41 13.68 30.95
CA GLU A 200 -24.30 14.63 30.31
C GLU A 200 -23.70 14.99 28.96
N SER A 201 -24.00 14.17 27.94
CA SER A 201 -23.62 14.47 26.58
C SER A 201 -24.58 15.52 26.04
N ALA A 202 -24.09 16.39 25.16
CA ALA A 202 -24.94 17.34 24.46
C ALA A 202 -26.11 16.64 23.73
N GLY A 203 -25.92 15.38 23.32
CA GLY A 203 -26.98 14.53 22.74
C GLY A 203 -28.12 14.28 23.73
N LYS A 204 -27.82 13.91 24.98
CA LYS A 204 -28.85 13.64 26.00
C LYS A 204 -29.68 14.88 26.33
N LEU A 205 -29.05 16.06 26.41
CA LEU A 205 -29.76 17.33 26.64
C LEU A 205 -30.67 17.70 25.46
N VAL A 206 -30.25 17.40 24.23
CA VAL A 206 -31.07 17.56 23.03
C VAL A 206 -32.22 16.55 23.02
N ASP A 207 -31.99 15.30 23.42
CA ASP A 207 -33.04 14.29 23.53
C ASP A 207 -34.10 14.67 24.58
N GLU A 208 -33.68 15.21 25.73
CA GLU A 208 -34.60 15.74 26.76
C GLU A 208 -35.40 16.95 26.24
N LEU A 209 -34.76 17.84 25.47
CA LEU A 209 -35.44 18.98 24.84
C LEU A 209 -36.48 18.52 23.80
N LEU A 210 -36.16 17.50 23.01
CA LEU A 210 -37.03 16.95 21.96
C LEU A 210 -38.16 16.06 22.52
N THR A 211 -38.00 15.53 23.72
CA THR A 211 -39.03 14.73 24.42
C THR A 211 -39.89 15.55 25.40
N THR A 212 -39.67 16.87 25.49
CA THR A 212 -40.44 17.78 26.33
C THR A 212 -41.92 17.84 25.92
N LYS A 213 -42.82 17.98 26.90
CA LYS A 213 -44.30 18.00 26.70
C LYS A 213 -44.83 19.29 26.07
N ASP A 214 -44.01 20.34 26.03
CA ASP A 214 -44.33 21.61 25.37
C ASP A 214 -44.10 21.48 23.86
N GLU A 215 -45.19 21.41 23.11
CA GLU A 215 -45.17 21.20 21.66
C GLU A 215 -44.56 22.38 20.90
N ALA A 216 -44.71 23.61 21.40
CA ALA A 216 -44.16 24.80 20.75
C ALA A 216 -42.64 24.85 20.91
N LEU A 217 -42.15 24.49 22.09
CA LEU A 217 -40.71 24.41 22.39
C LEU A 217 -40.05 23.26 21.62
N ARG A 218 -40.71 22.11 21.52
CA ARG A 218 -40.26 20.96 20.71
C ARG A 218 -40.21 21.30 19.22
N ALA A 219 -41.26 21.91 18.67
CA ALA A 219 -41.29 22.30 17.25
C ALA A 219 -40.21 23.35 16.92
N GLY A 220 -39.99 24.33 17.82
CA GLY A 220 -38.92 25.32 17.70
C GLY A 220 -37.51 24.71 17.73
N ALA A 221 -37.30 23.70 18.59
CA ALA A 221 -36.03 22.97 18.66
C ALA A 221 -35.76 22.15 17.39
N ILE A 222 -36.77 21.42 16.88
CA ILE A 222 -36.68 20.64 15.63
C ILE A 222 -36.36 21.57 14.45
N HIS A 223 -37.06 22.72 14.35
CA HIS A 223 -36.84 23.68 13.28
C HIS A 223 -35.41 24.27 13.31
N THR A 224 -34.92 24.62 14.50
CA THR A 224 -33.56 25.16 14.69
C THR A 224 -32.49 24.13 14.33
N LEU A 225 -32.64 22.88 14.76
CA LEU A 225 -31.71 21.79 14.44
C LEU A 225 -31.71 21.47 12.94
N LYS A 226 -32.88 21.45 12.30
CA LYS A 226 -32.99 21.25 10.85
C LYS A 226 -32.26 22.33 10.07
N LYS A 227 -32.46 23.60 10.44
CA LYS A 227 -31.75 24.74 9.81
C LYS A 227 -30.24 24.64 10.01
N PHE A 228 -29.80 24.22 11.19
CA PHE A 228 -28.38 24.00 11.49
C PHE A 228 -27.78 22.90 10.61
N PHE A 229 -28.40 21.71 10.52
CA PHE A 229 -27.88 20.63 9.68
C PHE A 229 -27.84 20.97 8.19
N LEU A 230 -28.85 21.66 7.67
CA LEU A 230 -28.85 22.14 6.28
C LEU A 230 -27.71 23.14 6.02
N SER A 231 -27.39 24.02 6.98
CA SER A 231 -26.30 24.99 6.83
C SER A 231 -24.90 24.36 6.76
N TYR A 232 -24.74 23.14 7.28
CA TYR A 232 -23.49 22.37 7.25
C TYR A 232 -23.49 21.23 6.21
N GLY A 233 -24.47 21.21 5.30
CA GLY A 233 -24.53 20.21 4.22
C GLY A 233 -24.89 18.79 4.68
N ARG A 234 -25.51 18.64 5.87
CA ARG A 234 -25.96 17.36 6.44
C ARG A 234 -27.46 17.15 6.19
N GLU A 235 -27.82 17.04 4.91
CA GLU A 235 -29.21 16.83 4.46
C GLU A 235 -29.80 15.50 4.98
N ASP A 236 -28.95 14.50 5.18
CA ASP A 236 -29.28 13.19 5.74
C ASP A 236 -29.91 13.29 7.14
N LEU A 237 -29.33 14.14 8.00
CA LEU A 237 -29.82 14.34 9.37
C LEU A 237 -31.05 15.25 9.42
N ALA A 238 -31.13 16.23 8.51
CA ALA A 238 -32.30 17.10 8.38
C ALA A 238 -33.56 16.32 7.94
N ALA A 239 -33.40 15.28 7.11
CA ALA A 239 -34.48 14.40 6.69
C ALA A 239 -34.94 13.46 7.83
N GLN A 240 -34.01 12.95 8.64
CA GLN A 240 -34.34 12.10 9.79
C GLN A 240 -35.15 12.85 10.87
N LEU A 241 -34.90 14.15 11.04
CA LEU A 241 -35.67 15.00 11.95
C LEU A 241 -37.14 15.18 11.54
N GLN A 242 -37.47 15.01 10.26
CA GLN A 242 -38.84 15.18 9.75
C GLN A 242 -39.79 14.11 10.27
N VAL A 243 -39.27 12.92 10.60
CA VAL A 243 -40.02 11.82 11.23
C VAL A 243 -40.57 12.20 12.61
N PHE A 244 -39.89 13.09 13.34
CA PHE A 244 -40.32 13.57 14.66
C PHE A 244 -41.36 14.69 14.57
N ASP A 245 -41.44 15.38 13.44
CA ASP A 245 -42.42 16.45 13.16
C ASP A 245 -43.79 15.83 12.75
N ASP A 246 -43.75 14.77 11.94
CA ASP A 246 -44.95 14.06 11.48
C ASP A 246 -45.68 13.31 12.62
N GLN A 247 -44.94 12.77 13.60
CA GLN A 247 -45.52 12.10 14.78
C GLN A 247 -46.27 13.06 15.72
N ALA A 248 -45.90 14.35 15.76
CA ALA A 248 -46.59 15.38 16.52
C ALA A 248 -47.89 15.83 15.85
N CYS A 249 -47.93 15.88 14.52
CA CYS A 249 -49.13 16.21 13.75
C CYS A 249 -50.22 15.12 13.83
N ASP A 250 -49.84 13.85 13.85
CA ASP A 250 -50.79 12.74 13.97
C ASP A 250 -51.44 12.63 15.35
N THR A 251 -50.71 12.97 16.43
CA THR A 251 -51.27 13.01 17.79
C THR A 251 -52.21 14.20 18.01
N ALA A 252 -51.99 15.34 17.35
CA ALA A 252 -52.88 16.49 17.38
C ALA A 252 -54.21 16.24 16.61
N ARG A 253 -54.18 15.48 15.51
CA ARG A 253 -55.37 15.10 14.73
C ARG A 253 -56.26 14.07 15.42
N GLN A 254 -55.69 13.15 16.21
CA GLN A 254 -56.48 12.17 16.97
C GLN A 254 -57.26 12.79 18.13
N ARG A 255 -56.87 13.97 18.63
CA ARG A 255 -57.57 14.68 19.72
C ARG A 255 -58.77 15.51 19.26
N THR A 256 -58.92 15.78 17.96
CA THR A 256 -60.01 16.63 17.42
C THR A 256 -61.13 15.86 16.71
N GLY A 257 -61.00 14.53 16.56
CA GLY A 257 -62.06 13.66 16.05
C GLY A 257 -62.95 13.10 17.17
N SER A 258 -63.99 13.84 17.57
CA SER A 258 -65.01 13.38 18.51
C SER A 258 -65.76 12.12 18.01
N PRO A 259 -66.11 11.15 18.89
CA PRO A 259 -67.03 10.07 18.56
C PRO A 259 -68.49 10.57 18.57
N THR A 260 -69.16 10.46 17.43
CA THR A 260 -70.60 10.62 17.30
C THR A 260 -71.31 9.45 17.99
N SER A 261 -72.12 9.76 18.99
CA SER A 261 -73.08 8.85 19.62
C SER A 261 -74.09 8.35 18.57
N PRO A 262 -74.45 7.05 18.55
CA PRO A 262 -75.71 6.62 17.96
C PRO A 262 -76.81 6.68 19.03
N ASP A 263 -77.94 7.20 18.59
CA ASP A 263 -79.16 7.45 19.36
C ASP A 263 -79.99 6.18 19.56
N LYS A 264 -80.95 6.30 20.47
CA LYS A 264 -81.97 5.32 20.88
C LYS A 264 -82.68 4.57 19.73
N ALA A 265 -83.04 3.32 20.01
CA ALA A 265 -84.38 2.76 19.78
C ALA A 265 -84.72 1.84 20.97
#